data_AF-A0A0S8B294-F1
#
_entry.id   AF-A0A0S8B294-F1
#
_cell.length_a   1.000
_cell.length_b   1.000
_cell.length_c   1.000
_cell.angle_alpha   90.00
_cell.angle_beta   90.00
_cell.angle_gamma   90.00
#
_symmetry.space_group_name_H-M   'P 1'
#
loop_
_entity.id
_entity.type
_entity.pdbx_description
1 polymer ?
#
loop_
_entity_poly.entity_id
_entity_poly.type
_entity_poly.pdbx_seq_one_letter_code
_entity_poly.pdbx_strand_id
1 'polypeptide(L)'
;MAPRRILALPDLPALLRALTPARWQLLERLAADGPLSVYALAKRLQRDYKNVHTDVVQLGALGLIERRGAAVAVPWDTVRAELRLSA
;
A
#
# COMPACT_ATOMS: atom_id res chain seq x y z
N MET A 1 8.17 6.05 20.85
CA MET A 1 7.41 6.58 19.71
C MET A 1 7.97 5.95 18.44
N ALA A 2 7.14 5.27 17.64
CA ALA A 2 7.59 4.80 16.33
C ALA A 2 7.85 6.01 15.41
N PRO A 3 8.89 5.99 14.55
CA PRO A 3 9.19 7.10 13.66
C PRO A 3 8.05 7.33 12.67
N ARG A 4 7.65 8.59 12.50
CA ARG A 4 6.64 8.98 11.50
C ARG A 4 7.30 9.01 10.12
N ARG A 5 6.83 8.17 9.19
CA ARG A 5 7.28 8.24 7.78
C ARG A 5 6.37 9.19 7.02
N ILE A 6 6.99 10.14 6.32
CA ILE A 6 6.31 11.09 5.45
C ILE A 6 6.67 10.73 4.01
N LEU A 7 5.65 10.46 3.20
CA LEU A 7 5.77 10.34 1.75
C LEU A 7 5.27 11.65 1.13
N ALA A 8 6.12 12.30 0.35
CA ALA A 8 5.72 13.47 -0.44
C ALA A 8 5.46 13.06 -1.89
N LEU A 9 4.31 13.48 -2.43
CA LEU A 9 3.97 13.34 -3.84
C LEU A 9 3.80 14.75 -4.43
N PRO A 10 4.16 14.95 -5.72
CA PRO A 10 4.22 16.28 -6.31
C PRO A 10 2.84 16.95 -6.45
N ASP A 11 1.80 16.16 -6.67
CA ASP A 11 0.45 16.65 -6.93
C ASP A 11 -0.63 15.58 -6.64
N LEU A 12 -1.91 16.00 -6.70
CA LEU A 12 -3.06 15.10 -6.55
C LEU A 12 -3.07 13.96 -7.60
N PRO A 13 -2.81 14.20 -8.90
CA PRO A 13 -2.69 13.12 -9.89
C PRO A 13 -1.64 12.06 -9.52
N ALA A 14 -0.49 12.43 -8.95
CA ALA A 14 0.50 11.48 -8.47
C ALA A 14 -0.03 10.66 -7.28
N LEU A 15 -0.74 11.29 -6.34
CA LEU A 15 -1.41 10.58 -5.24
C LEU A 15 -2.42 9.55 -5.76
N LEU A 16 -3.31 9.93 -6.67
CA LEU A 16 -4.35 9.04 -7.19
C LEU A 16 -3.76 7.89 -8.03
N ARG A 17 -2.65 8.13 -8.74
CA ARG A 17 -1.90 7.08 -9.45
C ARG A 17 -1.16 6.14 -8.51
N ALA A 18 -0.67 6.65 -7.39
CA ALA A 18 0.03 5.87 -6.37
C ALA A 18 -0.94 5.00 -5.56
N LEU A 19 -2.06 5.58 -5.12
CA LEU A 19 -3.09 4.95 -4.29
C LEU A 19 -4.39 4.74 -5.09
N THR A 20 -4.31 3.88 -6.09
CA THR A 20 -5.51 3.45 -6.82
C THR A 20 -6.47 2.68 -5.89
N PRO A 21 -7.77 2.59 -6.19
CA PRO A 21 -8.72 1.83 -5.38
C PRO A 21 -8.26 0.38 -5.13
N ALA A 22 -7.69 -0.26 -6.15
CA ALA A 22 -7.20 -1.64 -6.05
C ALA A 22 -6.01 -1.79 -5.09
N ARG A 23 -5.13 -0.78 -5.03
CA ARG A 23 -4.01 -0.74 -4.08
C ARG A 23 -4.47 -0.39 -2.67
N TRP A 24 -5.48 0.47 -2.55
CA TRP A 24 -6.09 0.78 -1.27
C TRP A 24 -6.73 -0.48 -0.64
N GLN A 25 -7.53 -1.22 -1.41
CA GLN A 25 -8.10 -2.50 -0.96
C GLN A 25 -7.04 -3.51 -0.53
N LEU A 26 -5.89 -3.54 -1.20
CA LEU A 26 -4.77 -4.39 -0.83
C LEU A 26 -4.20 -3.99 0.55
N LEU A 27 -4.01 -2.69 0.79
CA LEU A 27 -3.57 -2.17 2.09
C LEU A 27 -4.59 -2.50 3.19
N GLU A 28 -5.88 -2.27 2.95
CA GLU A 28 -6.96 -2.63 3.89
C GLU A 28 -6.93 -4.11 4.23
N ARG A 29 -6.73 -4.98 3.22
CA ARG A 29 -6.68 -6.42 3.44
C ARG A 29 -5.48 -6.84 4.29
N LEU A 30 -4.30 -6.27 4.02
CA LEU A 30 -3.11 -6.53 4.85
C LEU A 30 -3.24 -5.96 6.26
N ALA A 31 -3.92 -4.83 6.43
CA ALA A 31 -4.19 -4.27 7.76
C ALA A 31 -5.14 -5.17 8.57
N ALA A 32 -6.20 -5.70 7.93
CA ALA A 32 -7.18 -6.56 8.59
C ALA A 32 -6.62 -7.97 8.92
N ASP A 33 -5.78 -8.52 8.06
CA ASP A 33 -5.33 -9.91 8.16
C ASP A 33 -3.95 -10.10 8.77
N GLY A 34 -3.18 -9.01 8.87
CA GLY A 34 -1.75 -9.07 9.14
C GLY A 34 -0.92 -9.58 7.94
N PRO A 35 0.32 -10.04 8.19
CA PRO A 35 1.25 -10.41 7.14
C PRO A 35 0.77 -11.57 6.26
N LEU A 36 0.80 -11.40 4.94
CA LEU A 36 0.41 -12.43 3.97
C LEU A 36 1.45 -12.59 2.86
N SER A 37 1.58 -13.80 2.30
CA SER A 37 2.29 -13.97 1.04
C SER A 37 1.51 -13.30 -0.10
N VAL A 38 2.22 -12.88 -1.16
CA VAL A 38 1.58 -12.27 -2.35
C VAL A 38 0.53 -13.22 -2.96
N TYR A 39 0.78 -14.53 -2.91
CA TYR A 39 -0.18 -15.54 -3.36
C TYR A 39 -1.46 -15.58 -2.50
N ALA A 40 -1.31 -15.62 -1.17
CA ALA A 40 -2.46 -15.63 -0.27
C ALA A 40 -3.28 -14.34 -0.39
N LEU A 41 -2.59 -13.20 -0.53
CA LEU A 41 -3.20 -11.90 -0.76
C LEU A 41 -3.99 -11.88 -2.08
N ALA A 42 -3.43 -12.41 -3.17
CA ALA A 42 -4.13 -12.51 -4.45
C ALA A 42 -5.41 -13.36 -4.37
N LYS A 43 -5.35 -14.50 -3.65
CA LYS A 43 -6.52 -15.36 -3.40
C LYS A 43 -7.60 -14.64 -2.59
N ARG A 44 -7.22 -13.92 -1.53
CA ARG A 44 -8.17 -13.17 -0.68
C ARG A 44 -8.81 -12.00 -1.41
N LEU A 45 -8.04 -11.31 -2.25
CA LEU A 45 -8.54 -10.21 -3.07
C LEU A 45 -9.33 -10.69 -4.31
N GLN A 46 -9.31 -12.00 -4.61
CA GLN A 46 -9.88 -12.57 -5.84
C GLN A 46 -9.34 -11.89 -7.12
N ARG A 47 -8.04 -11.61 -7.13
CA ARG A 47 -7.34 -10.92 -8.23
C ARG A 47 -6.20 -11.77 -8.76
N ASP A 48 -5.80 -11.53 -10.02
CA ASP A 48 -4.64 -12.16 -10.62
C ASP A 48 -3.35 -11.89 -9.85
N TYR A 49 -2.56 -12.94 -9.63
CA TYR A 49 -1.28 -12.87 -8.93
C TYR A 49 -0.32 -11.82 -9.51
N LYS A 50 -0.21 -11.75 -10.85
CA LYS A 50 0.69 -10.78 -11.51
C LYS A 50 0.32 -9.34 -11.17
N ASN A 51 -0.98 -9.02 -11.17
CA ASN A 51 -1.47 -7.68 -10.85
C ASN A 51 -1.22 -7.34 -9.38
N VAL A 52 -1.48 -8.28 -8.48
CA VAL A 52 -1.24 -8.11 -7.05
C VAL A 52 0.26 -7.99 -6.75
N HIS A 53 1.11 -8.78 -7.40
CA HIS A 53 2.57 -8.65 -7.27
C HIS A 53 3.05 -7.26 -7.73
N THR A 54 2.57 -6.78 -8.87
CA THR A 54 2.88 -5.42 -9.35
C THR A 54 2.46 -4.37 -8.34
N ASP A 55 1.26 -4.46 -7.78
CA ASP A 55 0.78 -3.54 -6.76
C ASP A 55 1.64 -3.60 -5.48
N VAL A 56 2.01 -4.79 -5.02
CA VAL A 56 2.92 -4.97 -3.88
C VAL A 56 4.28 -4.32 -4.14
N VAL A 57 4.84 -4.45 -5.34
CA VAL A 57 6.12 -3.81 -5.70
C VAL A 57 5.98 -2.29 -5.69
N GLN A 58 4.92 -1.74 -6.29
CA GLN A 58 4.69 -0.30 -6.34
C GLN A 58 4.48 0.29 -4.93
N LEU A 59 3.66 -0.34 -4.10
CA LEU A 59 3.43 0.08 -2.72
C LEU A 59 4.68 -0.10 -1.84
N GLY A 60 5.48 -1.14 -2.09
CA GLY A 60 6.76 -1.34 -1.43
C GLY A 60 7.79 -0.27 -1.78
N ALA A 61 7.83 0.19 -3.04
CA ALA A 61 8.70 1.28 -3.48
C ALA A 61 8.33 2.63 -2.83
N LEU A 62 7.03 2.85 -2.57
CA LEU A 62 6.54 3.99 -1.79
C LEU A 62 6.74 3.79 -0.27
N GLY A 63 7.24 2.62 0.13
CA GLY A 63 7.41 2.26 1.52
C GLY A 63 6.09 2.28 2.28
N LEU A 64 4.97 1.88 1.66
CA LEU A 64 3.65 1.69 2.28
C LEU A 64 3.42 0.24 2.74
N ILE A 65 4.23 -0.69 2.21
CA ILE A 65 4.27 -2.10 2.55
C ILE A 65 5.73 -2.48 2.81
N GLU A 66 5.94 -3.39 3.76
CA GLU A 66 7.24 -3.97 4.05
C GLU A 66 7.22 -5.49 3.85
N ARG A 67 8.35 -6.05 3.42
CA ARG A 67 8.55 -7.49 3.38
C ARG A 67 8.88 -8.01 4.78
N ARG A 68 8.24 -9.12 5.17
CA ARG A 68 8.49 -9.87 6.40
C ARG A 68 8.74 -11.33 6.03
N GLY A 69 9.99 -11.64 5.72
CA GLY A 69 10.36 -12.94 5.15
C GLY A 69 9.67 -13.20 3.82
N ALA A 70 8.89 -14.27 3.73
CA ALA A 70 8.09 -14.62 2.55
C ALA A 70 6.74 -13.87 2.46
N ALA A 71 6.37 -13.10 3.49
CA ALA A 71 5.13 -12.33 3.55
C ALA A 71 5.39 -10.83 3.34
N VAL A 72 4.30 -10.09 3.15
CA VAL A 72 4.26 -8.63 3.14
C VAL A 72 3.24 -8.14 4.16
N ALA A 73 3.48 -6.96 4.73
CA ALA A 73 2.61 -6.38 5.75
C ALA A 73 2.58 -4.84 5.62
N VAL A 74 1.50 -4.24 6.10
CA VAL A 74 1.43 -2.79 6.34
C VAL A 74 2.00 -2.52 7.73
N PRO A 75 3.07 -1.71 7.87
CA PRO A 75 3.74 -1.48 9.16
C PRO A 75 3.21 -0.26 9.94
N TRP A 76 2.03 0.27 9.58
CA TRP A 76 1.39 1.43 10.22
C TRP A 76 -0.10 1.23 10.38
N ASP A 77 -0.66 1.84 11.42
CA ASP A 77 -2.08 1.78 11.75
C ASP A 77 -2.90 2.87 11.06
N THR A 78 -2.26 3.91 10.52
CA THR A 78 -2.95 5.08 9.93
C THR A 78 -2.16 5.69 8.79
N VAL A 79 -2.85 5.99 7.69
CA VAL A 79 -2.34 6.76 6.55
C VAL A 79 -3.05 8.12 6.54
N ARG A 80 -2.28 9.21 6.53
CA ARG A 80 -2.81 10.59 6.42
C ARG A 80 -2.28 11.22 5.15
N ALA A 81 -3.18 11.81 4.35
CA ALA A 81 -2.84 12.62 3.20
C ALA A 81 -3.30 14.07 3.43
N GLU A 82 -2.45 15.03 3.08
CA GLU A 82 -2.77 16.46 3.11
C GLU A 82 -2.63 17.02 1.69
N LEU A 83 -3.68 17.68 1.21
CA LEU A 83 -3.72 18.31 -0.11
C LEU A 83 -3.89 19.81 0.08
N ARG A 84 -2.98 20.60 -0.49
CA ARG A 84 -3.05 22.05 -0.46
C ARG A 84 -3.42 22.56 -1.84
N LEU A 85 -4.44 23.39 -1.91
CA LEU A 85 -4.75 24.17 -3.11
C LEU A 85 -3.93 25.46 -3.01
N SER A 86 -3.15 25.74 -4.04
CA SER A 86 -2.59 27.09 -4.25
C SER A 86 -3.66 27.96 -4.89
N ALA A 87 -3.96 29.11 -4.28
CA ALA A 87 -4.71 30.18 -4.91
C ALA A 87 -3.83 30.90 -5.96
#